data_AF-A0A1G8PZW8-F1
#
_entry.id   AF-A0A1G8PZW8-F1
#
_cell.length_a   1.000
_cell.length_b   1.000
_cell.length_c   1.000
_cell.angle_alpha   90.00
_cell.angle_beta   90.00
_cell.angle_gamma   90.00
#
_symmetry.space_group_name_H-M   'P 1'
#
loop_
_entity.id
_entity.type
_entity.pdbx_description
1 polymer ?
#
loop_
_entity_poly.entity_id
_entity_poly.type
_entity_poly.pdbx_seq_one_letter_code
_entity_poly.pdbx_strand_id
1 'polypeptide(L)' 'MIIANGETGETFYTLQNRSVSTVKHYLRRKGYKVEKVAMDMSCAFKSAVRKALDKPIIVADRFQFCRYIY' A
#
# COMPACT_ATOMS: atom_id res chain seq x y z
N MET A 1 -0.42 -9.05 4.42
CA MET A 1 0.26 -7.97 3.65
C MET A 1 1.06 -7.16 4.64
N ILE A 2 2.30 -6.80 4.32
CA ILE A 2 3.16 -6.06 5.24
C ILE A 2 3.24 -4.61 4.75
N ILE A 3 3.13 -3.67 5.68
CA ILE A 3 3.42 -2.26 5.46
C ILE A 3 4.70 -1.95 6.22
N ALA A 4 5.73 -1.55 5.49
CA ALA A 4 7.05 -1.27 6.02
C ALA A 4 7.54 0.10 5.57
N ASN A 5 8.50 0.66 6.32
CA ASN A 5 9.26 1.80 5.87
C ASN A 5 10.14 1.38 4.69
N GLY A 6 10.07 2.12 3.57
CA GLY A 6 10.94 1.88 2.43
C GLY A 6 12.41 2.23 2.68
N GLU A 7 12.70 3.08 3.66
CA GLU A 7 14.07 3.54 3.98
C GLU A 7 14.73 2.68 5.07
N THR A 8 14.01 2.41 6.17
CA THR A 8 14.57 1.66 7.31
C THR A 8 14.33 0.15 7.20
N GLY A 9 13.43 -0.29 6.33
CA GLY A 9 13.00 -1.70 6.26
C GLY A 9 12.16 -2.14 7.46
N GLU A 10 11.90 -1.25 8.42
CA GLU A 10 11.11 -1.58 9.60
C GLU A 10 9.65 -1.84 9.21
N THR A 11 9.14 -2.97 9.70
CA THR A 11 7.74 -3.32 9.53
C THR A 11 6.90 -2.50 10.50
N PHE A 12 6.08 -1.58 9.97
CA PHE A 12 5.14 -0.83 10.78
C PHE A 12 3.89 -1.62 11.11
N TYR A 13 3.45 -2.48 10.19
CA TYR A 13 2.20 -3.19 10.36
C TYR A 13 2.06 -4.42 9.46
N THR A 14 1.64 -5.54 10.05
CA THR A 14 1.21 -6.72 9.32
C THR A 14 -0.32 -6.73 9.27
N LEU A 15 -0.87 -6.43 8.09
CA LEU A 15 -2.30 -6.52 7.84
C LEU A 15 -2.73 -8.00 7.90
N GLN A 16 -3.60 -8.32 8.86
CA GLN A 16 -4.20 -9.65 9.02
C GLN A 16 -5.08 -10.07 7.82
N ASN A 17 -5.62 -9.10 7.07
CA ASN A 17 -6.36 -9.37 5.84
C ASN A 17 -6.09 -8.29 4.77
N ARG A 18 -6.46 -8.60 3.52
CA ARG A 18 -6.30 -7.69 2.37
C ARG A 18 -7.55 -6.84 2.11
N SER A 19 -8.48 -6.76 3.06
CA SER A 19 -9.73 -6.06 2.82
C SER A 19 -9.48 -4.56 2.64
N VAL A 20 -10.25 -3.95 1.73
CA VAL A 20 -10.16 -2.52 1.42
C VAL A 20 -10.41 -1.66 2.67
N SER A 21 -11.28 -2.11 3.58
CA SER A 21 -11.61 -1.39 4.82
C SER A 21 -10.43 -1.34 5.78
N THR A 22 -9.72 -2.46 5.98
CA THR A 22 -8.54 -2.54 6.87
C THR A 22 -7.42 -1.61 6.38
N VAL A 23 -7.17 -1.62 5.07
CA VAL A 23 -6.15 -0.77 4.43
C VAL A 23 -6.48 0.71 4.59
N LYS A 24 -7.73 1.09 4.30
CA LYS A 24 -8.18 2.48 4.48
C LYS A 24 -8.06 2.93 5.93
N HIS A 25 -8.43 2.08 6.89
CA HIS A 25 -8.37 2.40 8.31
C HIS A 25 -6.93 2.67 8.76
N TYR A 26 -5.98 1.83 8.33
CA TYR A 26 -4.56 2.02 8.62
C TYR A 26 -4.02 3.32 7.99
N LEU A 27 -4.25 3.52 6.69
CA LEU A 27 -3.75 4.69 5.96
C LEU A 27 -4.33 5.99 6.51
N ARG A 28 -5.60 6.01 6.95
CA ARG A 28 -6.15 7.19 7.63
C ARG A 28 -5.47 7.52 8.96
N ARG A 29 -5.05 6.51 9.73
CA ARG A 29 -4.41 6.72 11.04
C ARG A 29 -2.94 7.12 10.95
N LYS A 30 -2.22 6.64 9.92
CA LYS A 30 -0.75 6.76 9.82
C LYS A 30 -0.25 7.45 8.53
N GLY A 31 -1.15 7.73 7.60
CA GLY A 31 -0.84 8.15 6.23
C GLY A 31 -0.43 9.61 6.04
N TYR A 32 -0.58 10.47 7.05
CA TYR A 32 -0.24 11.90 6.94
C TYR A 32 1.24 12.18 6.61
N LYS A 33 2.13 11.18 6.74
CA LYS A 33 3.56 11.29 6.38
C LYS A 33 3.98 10.32 5.27
N VAL A 34 3.04 9.71 4.56
CA VAL A 34 3.35 8.70 3.55
C VAL A 34 3.41 9.37 2.18
N GLU A 35 4.62 9.58 1.67
CA GLU A 35 4.84 10.16 0.33
C GLU A 35 4.83 9.10 -0.78
N LYS A 36 5.34 7.89 -0.48
CA LYS A 36 5.52 6.82 -1.46
C LYS A 36 4.88 5.53 -0.96
N VAL A 37 4.20 4.81 -1.85
CA VAL A 37 3.57 3.52 -1.59
C VAL A 37 4.03 2.54 -2.66
N ALA A 38 4.81 1.53 -2.27
CA ALA A 38 5.08 0.37 -3.11
C ALA A 38 3.98 -0.68 -2.89
N MET A 39 3.27 -1.07 -3.95
CA MET A 39 2.11 -1.97 -3.82
C MET A 39 1.82 -2.78 -5.08
N ASP A 40 1.01 -3.83 -4.89
CA ASP A 40 0.30 -4.52 -5.97
C ASP A 40 -0.56 -3.55 -6.78
N MET A 41 -0.66 -3.77 -8.09
CA MET A 41 -1.44 -2.94 -9.01
C MET A 41 -2.95 -3.27 -9.01
N SER A 42 -3.46 -3.95 -7.99
CA SER A 42 -4.90 -4.23 -7.90
C SER A 42 -5.74 -2.93 -7.83
N CYS A 43 -6.81 -2.85 -8.62
CA CYS A 43 -7.67 -1.67 -8.71
C CYS A 43 -8.29 -1.27 -7.37
N ALA A 44 -8.69 -2.26 -6.57
CA ALA A 44 -9.28 -2.04 -5.25
C ALA A 44 -8.29 -1.36 -4.30
N PHE A 45 -7.03 -1.80 -4.31
CA PHE A 45 -5.99 -1.27 -3.44
C PHE A 45 -5.54 0.11 -3.90
N LYS A 46 -5.38 0.32 -5.21
CA LYS A 46 -5.12 1.65 -5.80
C LYS A 46 -6.19 2.66 -5.41
N SER A 47 -7.46 2.27 -5.45
CA SER A 47 -8.58 3.12 -5.01
C SER A 47 -8.53 3.41 -3.51
N ALA A 48 -8.18 2.41 -2.69
CA ALA A 48 -8.04 2.58 -1.25
C ALA A 48 -6.93 3.59 -0.90
N VAL A 49 -5.77 3.47 -1.53
CA VAL A 49 -4.60 4.33 -1.33
C VAL A 49 -4.90 5.78 -1.73
N ARG A 50 -5.50 6.00 -2.91
CA ARG A 50 -5.89 7.35 -3.37
C ARG A 50 -6.97 8.01 -2.52
N LYS A 51 -7.83 7.22 -1.87
CA LYS A 51 -8.88 7.75 -0.97
C LYS A 51 -8.38 8.04 0.44
N ALA A 52 -7.29 7.40 0.85
CA ALA A 52 -6.75 7.51 2.20
C ALA A 52 -5.54 8.44 2.30
N LEU A 53 -4.83 8.66 1.19
CA LEU A 53 -3.69 9.55 1.08
C LEU A 53 -4.01 10.64 0.05
N ASP A 54 -3.59 11.87 0.33
CA ASP A 54 -3.97 13.04 -0.48
C ASP A 54 -3.27 13.02 -1.85
N LYS A 55 -1.94 12.83 -1.87
CA LYS A 55 -1.12 12.75 -3.10
C LYS A 55 0.02 11.73 -3.00
N PRO A 56 -0.27 10.42 -2.92
CA PRO A 56 0.77 9.41 -2.85
C PRO A 56 1.44 9.18 -4.21
N ILE A 57 2.76 9.04 -4.22
CA ILE A 57 3.49 8.43 -5.33
C ILE A 57 3.33 6.91 -5.22
N ILE A 58 2.67 6.29 -6.19
CA ILE A 58 2.43 4.85 -6.22
C ILE A 58 3.51 4.20 -7.08
N VAL A 59 4.30 3.32 -6.47
CA VAL A 59 5.31 2.48 -7.14
C VAL A 59 4.71 1.08 -7.29
N ALA A 60 4.59 0.61 -8.53
CA ALA A 60 4.12 -0.73 -8.80
C ALA A 60 5.17 -1.77 -8.39
N ASP A 61 4.76 -2.78 -7.63
CA ASP A 61 5.60 -3.94 -7.35
C ASP A 61 5.83 -4.75 -8.65
N ARG A 62 7.08 -4.78 -9.11
CA ARG A 62 7.47 -5.48 -10.35
C ARG A 62 7.33 -7.00 -10.23
N PHE A 63 7.45 -7.59 -9.04
CA PHE A 63 7.33 -9.03 -8.86
C PHE A 63 5.89 -9.51 -9.09
N GLN A 64 4.91 -8.76 -8.61
CA GLN A 64 3.51 -9.06 -8.89
C GLN A 64 3.11 -8.75 -10.33
N PHE A 65 3.67 -7.70 -10.93
CA PHE A 65 3.49 -7.44 -12.36
C PHE A 65 3.97 -8.63 -13.21
N CYS A 66 5.17 -9.15 -12.96
CA CYS A 66 5.68 -10.34 -13.67
C CYS A 66 4.81 -11.60 -13.46
N ARG A 67 4.17 -11.76 -12.29
CA ARG A 67 3.25 -12.87 -12.02
C ARG A 67 1.89 -12.77 -12.73
N TYR A 68 1.48 -11.57 -13.13
CA TYR A 68 0.19 -11.35 -13.79
C TYR A 68 0.27 -11.44 -15.32
N ILE A 69 1.47 -11.44 -15.89
CA ILE A 69 1.71 -11.42 -17.35
C ILE A 69 2.20 -12.80 -17.85
N TYR A 70 2.31 -13.78 -16.96
CA TYR A 70 2.72 -15.15 -17.28
C TYR A 70 1.62 -16.14 -16.95
#